data_AF-A0A2V9VD39-F1
#
_entry.id   AF-A0A2V9VD39-F1
#
_cell.length_a   1.000
_cell.length_b   1.000
_cell.length_c   1.000
_cell.angle_alpha   90.00
_cell.angle_beta   90.00
_cell.angle_gamma   90.00
#
_symmetry.space_group_name_H-M   'P 1'
#
loop_
_entity.id
_entity.type
_entity.pdbx_description
1 polymer ?
#
loop_
_entity_poly.entity_id
_entity_poly.type
_entity_poly.pdbx_seq_one_letter_code
_entity_poly.pdbx_strand_id
1 'polypeptide(L)'
;MNLSVTLQDEEPGARGESATAPHPPLSHSKSIFLLGLLWGIIYFASMFTPALLDDVDTIHAEAAREMLVRHDWVTMYTNGIRYLEKAPLMYWSLAASYSMFGISDWSTRLPLMLGVLALLLATYELGRFAYGEMGGLYAGAVLATSIGPYIFTRFLIPDVLVGLWLTIGYYFFLRSLEEEKPSRLNCWGFAVTCALNVLTKGLIGLVFPMGAIGLYLLLTGNLRHLWKLRLVSSSLVFFVVAAPWHVLAAIRNPTQGTVKGFLWFYFVNEHIYRFLNKRVPAGYDTVPLLIFWGLLLAWLIPWIVFLPQAVRDLPLRLDKLRKGLTRRQRANLLFVLWAIVIVGFFSFSTRQEYYTIPALPGMALLVGGWLAREAMPDTAESDRRAGRISATVLLAVGILAFVVGMYLLSISHLLSRGADLADLLKKNPQDYDLSLGHVLDLTPRALGAFRAPLLGASLALLLGSVLNWQLRRKGQPAQGNIALALM
;
A
#
# COMPACT_ATOMS: atom_id res chain seq x y z
N MET A 1 30.40 -84.01 9.38
CA MET A 1 30.77 -82.59 9.20
C MET A 1 29.82 -81.78 10.08
N ASN A 2 30.36 -81.21 11.14
CA ASN A 2 29.71 -80.52 12.28
C ASN A 2 28.74 -79.40 11.86
N LEU A 3 27.50 -79.31 12.38
CA LEU A 3 27.00 -78.92 13.72
C LEU A 3 26.81 -77.41 13.93
N SER A 4 25.60 -77.09 14.41
CA SER A 4 25.20 -76.06 15.39
C SER A 4 25.06 -74.57 15.02
N VAL A 5 23.83 -74.11 15.28
CA VAL A 5 23.33 -72.80 15.72
C VAL A 5 24.23 -72.10 16.75
N THR A 6 24.37 -70.77 16.68
CA THR A 6 24.46 -69.87 17.86
C THR A 6 24.18 -68.40 17.52
N LEU A 7 23.51 -67.75 18.48
CA LEU A 7 23.15 -66.33 18.59
C LEU A 7 24.36 -65.44 18.92
N GLN A 8 24.26 -64.14 18.62
CA GLN A 8 24.96 -63.02 19.29
C GLN A 8 24.12 -61.76 19.01
N ASP A 9 23.26 -61.33 19.94
CA ASP A 9 23.52 -60.48 21.12
C ASP A 9 23.23 -59.00 20.80
N GLU A 10 22.11 -58.53 21.37
CA GLU A 10 21.76 -57.12 21.50
C GLU A 10 22.72 -56.44 22.48
N GLU A 11 23.25 -55.26 22.11
CA GLU A 11 23.64 -54.25 23.10
C GLU A 11 22.98 -52.89 22.80
N PRO A 12 22.64 -52.13 23.86
CA PRO A 12 21.70 -51.01 23.80
C PRO A 12 22.45 -49.68 23.74
N GLY A 13 22.43 -49.03 22.57
CA GLY A 13 23.18 -47.78 22.34
C GLY A 13 22.30 -46.62 21.91
N ALA A 14 22.05 -45.71 22.87
CA ALA A 14 21.63 -44.33 22.68
C ALA A 14 20.33 -44.09 21.88
N ARG A 15 19.23 -43.89 22.62
CA ARG A 15 18.12 -43.03 22.17
C ARG A 15 18.73 -41.67 21.83
N GLY A 16 19.02 -41.44 20.55
CA GLY A 16 19.25 -40.11 20.02
C GLY A 16 18.02 -39.28 20.39
N GLU A 17 18.23 -38.30 21.25
CA GLU A 17 17.26 -37.24 21.50
C GLU A 17 16.73 -36.78 20.14
N SER A 18 15.42 -36.91 19.96
CA SER A 18 14.75 -36.39 18.78
C SER A 18 15.05 -34.91 18.71
N ALA A 19 15.99 -34.52 17.86
CA ALA A 19 16.11 -33.16 17.38
C ALA A 19 14.72 -32.80 16.88
N THR A 20 14.03 -31.94 17.64
CA THR A 20 12.72 -31.44 17.31
C THR A 20 12.84 -30.80 15.93
N ALA A 21 12.36 -31.51 14.92
CA ALA A 21 12.36 -31.01 13.56
C ALA A 21 11.72 -29.61 13.57
N PRO A 22 12.36 -28.59 12.96
CA PRO A 22 11.79 -27.25 12.94
C PRO A 22 10.38 -27.35 12.36
N HIS A 23 9.40 -26.78 13.06
CA HIS A 23 8.01 -26.80 12.64
C HIS A 23 7.90 -26.45 11.15
N PRO A 24 7.14 -27.22 10.35
CA PRO A 24 7.03 -26.95 8.92
C PRO A 24 6.53 -25.51 8.74
N PRO A 25 7.04 -24.80 7.72
CA PRO A 25 6.58 -23.45 7.42
C PRO A 25 5.06 -23.45 7.25
N LEU A 26 4.41 -22.36 7.68
CA LEU A 26 2.97 -22.14 7.48
C LEU A 26 2.60 -22.45 6.03
N SER A 27 1.49 -23.16 5.82
CA SER A 27 1.06 -23.46 4.45
C SER A 27 0.51 -22.22 3.78
N HIS A 28 0.64 -22.17 2.46
CA HIS A 28 0.12 -21.11 1.60
C HIS A 28 -1.34 -20.73 1.91
N SER A 29 -2.21 -21.74 2.07
CA SER A 29 -3.63 -21.53 2.39
C SER A 29 -3.84 -20.89 3.76
N LYS A 30 -3.00 -21.21 4.76
CA LYS A 30 -3.07 -20.58 6.09
C LYS A 30 -2.66 -19.11 6.01
N SER A 31 -1.61 -18.77 5.26
CA SER A 31 -1.19 -17.39 5.08
C SER A 31 -2.27 -16.54 4.41
N ILE A 32 -2.90 -17.05 3.34
CA ILE A 32 -4.02 -16.38 2.68
C ILE A 32 -5.19 -16.21 3.66
N PHE A 33 -5.54 -17.25 4.41
CA PHE A 33 -6.60 -17.17 5.41
C PHE A 33 -6.32 -16.12 6.47
N LEU A 34 -5.09 -16.06 7.01
CA LEU A 34 -4.70 -15.06 8.02
C LEU A 34 -4.78 -13.64 7.47
N LEU A 35 -4.33 -13.41 6.24
CA LEU A 35 -4.45 -12.08 5.59
C LEU A 35 -5.91 -11.72 5.32
N GLY A 36 -6.73 -12.67 4.90
CA GLY A 36 -8.18 -12.50 4.74
C GLY A 36 -8.87 -12.18 6.08
N LEU A 37 -8.44 -12.81 7.17
CA LEU A 37 -8.94 -12.54 8.52
C LEU A 37 -8.55 -11.13 8.98
N LEU A 38 -7.29 -10.73 8.82
CA LEU A 38 -6.84 -9.37 9.11
C LEU A 38 -7.62 -8.34 8.28
N TRP A 39 -7.82 -8.62 7.00
CA TRP A 39 -8.65 -7.78 6.13
C TRP A 39 -10.09 -7.66 6.64
N GLY A 40 -10.70 -8.79 7.03
CA GLY A 40 -12.07 -8.85 7.53
C GLY A 40 -12.26 -8.01 8.81
N ILE A 41 -11.31 -8.12 9.74
CA ILE A 41 -11.33 -7.40 11.02
C ILE A 41 -11.10 -5.90 10.81
N ILE A 42 -10.11 -5.51 10.01
CA ILE A 42 -9.66 -4.12 9.92
C ILE A 42 -10.46 -3.32 8.90
N TYR A 43 -10.68 -3.86 7.70
CA TYR A 43 -11.19 -3.12 6.55
C TYR A 43 -12.65 -3.43 6.24
N PHE A 44 -13.04 -4.71 6.28
CA PHE A 44 -14.43 -5.07 6.01
C PHE A 44 -15.38 -4.58 7.11
N ALA A 45 -15.05 -4.82 8.39
CA ALA A 45 -15.90 -4.39 9.51
C ALA A 45 -16.11 -2.87 9.56
N SER A 46 -15.13 -2.11 9.06
CA SER A 46 -15.11 -0.66 9.13
C SER A 46 -15.71 0.00 7.88
N MET A 47 -16.17 -0.74 6.87
CA MET A 47 -16.80 -0.12 5.69
C MET A 47 -18.20 0.44 5.98
N PHE A 48 -18.82 0.01 7.08
CA PHE A 48 -20.16 0.42 7.50
C PHE A 48 -20.20 1.75 8.27
N THR A 49 -19.06 2.20 8.81
CA THR A 49 -18.95 3.44 9.59
C THR A 49 -17.59 4.11 9.39
N PRO A 50 -17.49 5.45 9.46
CA PRO A 50 -18.57 6.44 9.58
C PRO A 50 -19.34 6.63 8.25
N ALA A 51 -20.30 7.55 8.23
CA ALA A 51 -20.96 7.98 7.00
C ALA A 51 -19.95 8.52 5.98
N LEU A 52 -20.35 8.62 4.70
CA LEU A 52 -19.52 9.28 3.68
C LEU A 52 -19.29 10.75 4.06
N LEU A 53 -18.07 11.22 3.88
CA LEU A 53 -17.72 12.61 4.13
C LEU A 53 -18.30 13.49 3.03
N ASP A 54 -18.90 14.62 3.41
CA ASP A 54 -19.43 15.61 2.47
C ASP A 54 -18.30 16.42 1.82
N ASP A 55 -17.52 15.74 0.98
CA ASP A 55 -16.34 16.22 0.28
C ASP A 55 -16.08 15.29 -0.94
N VAL A 56 -14.85 14.86 -1.17
CA VAL A 56 -14.43 14.00 -2.28
C VAL A 56 -15.22 12.68 -2.34
N ASP A 57 -15.59 12.13 -1.18
CA ASP A 57 -16.34 10.88 -1.06
C ASP A 57 -17.72 10.95 -1.69
N THR A 58 -18.53 11.97 -1.34
CA THR A 58 -19.87 12.16 -1.89
C THR A 58 -19.82 12.54 -3.36
N ILE A 59 -18.83 13.33 -3.80
CA ILE A 59 -18.62 13.65 -5.23
C ILE A 59 -18.40 12.37 -6.03
N HIS A 60 -17.58 11.43 -5.51
CA HIS A 60 -17.29 10.19 -6.21
C HIS A 60 -18.45 9.20 -6.18
N ALA A 61 -19.16 9.11 -5.06
CA ALA A 61 -20.40 8.35 -4.95
C ALA A 61 -21.46 8.86 -5.93
N GLU A 62 -21.65 10.18 -6.00
CA GLU A 62 -22.62 10.81 -6.90
C GLU A 62 -22.24 10.58 -8.37
N ALA A 63 -20.96 10.66 -8.71
CA ALA A 63 -20.49 10.36 -10.06
C ALA A 63 -20.87 8.94 -10.51
N ALA A 64 -20.72 7.96 -9.62
CA ALA A 64 -21.12 6.58 -9.89
C ALA A 64 -22.64 6.41 -9.94
N ARG A 65 -23.39 7.10 -9.07
CA ARG A 65 -24.86 7.08 -9.06
C ARG A 65 -25.44 7.64 -10.36
N GLU A 66 -24.95 8.79 -10.80
CA GLU A 66 -25.37 9.43 -12.05
C GLU A 66 -25.05 8.56 -13.27
N MET A 67 -23.94 7.83 -13.24
CA MET A 67 -23.57 6.87 -14.29
C MET A 67 -24.68 5.82 -14.52
N LEU A 68 -25.29 5.32 -13.44
CA LEU A 68 -26.40 4.38 -13.50
C LEU A 68 -27.69 5.03 -13.98
N VAL A 69 -28.05 6.19 -13.41
CA VAL A 69 -29.30 6.90 -13.74
C VAL A 69 -29.31 7.37 -15.20
N ARG A 70 -28.15 7.78 -15.72
CA ARG A 70 -28.02 8.28 -17.10
C ARG A 70 -27.75 7.16 -18.11
N HIS A 71 -27.45 5.94 -17.65
CA HIS A 71 -26.97 4.84 -18.48
C HIS A 71 -25.75 5.21 -19.35
N ASP A 72 -24.92 6.17 -18.90
CA ASP A 72 -23.72 6.62 -19.60
C ASP A 72 -22.47 6.26 -18.80
N TRP A 73 -21.77 5.21 -19.23
CA TRP A 73 -20.53 4.72 -18.63
C TRP A 73 -19.28 5.38 -19.23
N VAL A 74 -19.44 6.37 -20.11
CA VAL A 74 -18.35 7.06 -20.79
C VAL A 74 -18.18 8.47 -20.21
N THR A 75 -19.22 9.30 -20.29
CA THR A 75 -19.16 10.68 -19.79
C THR A 75 -19.66 10.71 -18.36
N MET A 76 -18.77 10.97 -17.41
CA MET A 76 -19.16 11.07 -16.00
C MET A 76 -19.76 12.43 -15.70
N TYR A 77 -20.65 12.48 -14.71
CA TYR A 77 -21.30 13.69 -14.28
C TYR A 77 -21.47 13.72 -12.77
N THR A 78 -21.49 14.92 -12.20
CA THR A 78 -21.75 15.18 -10.78
C THR A 78 -22.65 16.39 -10.67
N ASN A 79 -23.78 16.25 -10.00
CA ASN A 79 -24.85 17.26 -9.92
C ASN A 79 -25.25 17.80 -11.30
N GLY A 80 -25.36 16.92 -12.29
CA GLY A 80 -25.72 17.32 -13.66
C GLY A 80 -24.58 17.92 -14.49
N ILE A 81 -23.43 18.24 -13.90
CA ILE A 81 -22.26 18.87 -14.55
C ILE A 81 -21.26 17.79 -14.99
N ARG A 82 -20.65 17.95 -16.17
CA ARG A 82 -19.66 16.99 -16.69
C ARG A 82 -18.44 16.91 -15.76
N TYR A 83 -18.13 15.70 -15.29
CA TYR A 83 -17.00 15.42 -14.43
C TYR A 83 -15.90 14.69 -15.22
N LEU A 84 -15.01 15.46 -15.86
CA LEU A 84 -14.02 14.93 -16.81
C LEU A 84 -12.60 14.84 -16.23
N GLU A 85 -12.46 15.00 -14.92
CA GLU A 85 -11.15 15.14 -14.26
C GLU A 85 -10.45 13.80 -14.00
N LYS A 86 -11.21 12.72 -13.92
CA LYS A 86 -10.74 11.43 -13.39
C LYS A 86 -10.95 10.30 -14.38
N ALA A 87 -10.16 9.26 -14.22
CA ALA A 87 -10.26 8.03 -15.00
C ALA A 87 -11.42 7.16 -14.46
N PRO A 88 -12.01 6.27 -15.26
CA PRO A 88 -13.34 5.74 -14.98
C PRO A 88 -13.35 4.51 -14.07
N LEU A 89 -12.23 3.79 -13.89
CA LEU A 89 -12.25 2.42 -13.36
C LEU A 89 -12.81 2.36 -11.93
N MET A 90 -12.48 3.34 -11.09
CA MET A 90 -13.04 3.43 -9.74
C MET A 90 -14.55 3.62 -9.80
N TYR A 91 -15.04 4.53 -10.63
CA TYR A 91 -16.47 4.83 -10.76
C TYR A 91 -17.26 3.69 -11.38
N TRP A 92 -16.71 2.99 -12.37
CA TRP A 92 -17.30 1.77 -12.91
C TRP A 92 -17.47 0.69 -11.85
N SER A 93 -16.48 0.52 -10.96
CA SER A 93 -16.58 -0.47 -9.89
C SER A 93 -17.61 -0.08 -8.83
N LEU A 94 -17.74 1.22 -8.52
CA LEU A 94 -18.82 1.73 -7.66
C LEU A 94 -20.20 1.57 -8.29
N ALA A 95 -20.36 1.97 -9.55
CA ALA A 95 -21.62 1.82 -10.27
C ALA A 95 -22.03 0.34 -10.37
N ALA A 96 -21.08 -0.57 -10.62
CA ALA A 96 -21.33 -2.00 -10.58
C ALA A 96 -21.80 -2.46 -9.19
N SER A 97 -21.16 -2.00 -8.11
CA SER A 97 -21.60 -2.28 -6.74
C SER A 97 -23.03 -1.80 -6.47
N TYR A 98 -23.36 -0.58 -6.87
CA TYR A 98 -24.70 -0.03 -6.74
C TYR A 98 -25.75 -0.80 -7.53
N SER A 99 -25.40 -1.31 -8.71
CA SER A 99 -26.32 -2.13 -9.52
C SER A 99 -26.65 -3.47 -8.86
N MET A 100 -25.74 -4.02 -8.05
CA MET A 100 -25.90 -5.31 -7.38
C MET A 100 -26.54 -5.19 -6.00
N PHE A 101 -26.19 -4.15 -5.24
CA PHE A 101 -26.49 -4.04 -3.80
C PHE A 101 -27.34 -2.82 -3.43
N GLY A 102 -27.66 -1.96 -4.40
CA GLY A 102 -28.27 -0.66 -4.15
C GLY A 102 -27.27 0.38 -3.66
N ILE A 103 -27.73 1.62 -3.56
CA ILE A 103 -26.91 2.77 -3.14
C ILE A 103 -26.92 2.84 -1.62
N SER A 104 -25.74 2.73 -1.02
CA SER A 104 -25.53 2.82 0.43
C SER A 104 -24.06 3.10 0.74
N ASP A 105 -23.76 3.49 1.97
CA ASP A 105 -22.38 3.77 2.40
C ASP A 105 -21.44 2.56 2.24
N TRP A 106 -21.92 1.37 2.61
CA TRP A 106 -21.10 0.16 2.52
C TRP A 106 -20.92 -0.30 1.08
N SER A 107 -21.96 -0.22 0.23
CA SER A 107 -21.85 -0.59 -1.19
C SER A 107 -20.96 0.39 -1.96
N THR A 108 -20.87 1.65 -1.52
CA THR A 108 -19.92 2.65 -2.05
C THR A 108 -18.47 2.27 -1.75
N ARG A 109 -18.20 1.80 -0.53
CA ARG A 109 -16.83 1.45 -0.09
C ARG A 109 -16.39 0.05 -0.48
N LEU A 110 -17.33 -0.86 -0.76
CA LEU A 110 -17.06 -2.26 -1.06
C LEU A 110 -15.99 -2.45 -2.16
N PRO A 111 -16.03 -1.78 -3.33
CA PRO A 111 -15.00 -1.97 -4.35
C PRO A 111 -13.60 -1.60 -3.86
N LEU A 112 -13.48 -0.51 -3.08
CA LEU A 112 -12.21 -0.11 -2.48
C LEU A 112 -11.73 -1.15 -1.48
N MET A 113 -12.61 -1.68 -0.62
CA MET A 113 -12.25 -2.73 0.35
C MET A 113 -11.78 -4.02 -0.34
N LEU A 114 -12.42 -4.42 -1.44
CA LEU A 114 -11.97 -5.55 -2.25
C LEU A 114 -10.62 -5.25 -2.92
N GLY A 115 -10.39 -4.01 -3.34
CA GLY A 115 -9.10 -3.52 -3.82
C GLY A 115 -8.00 -3.63 -2.76
N VAL A 116 -8.30 -3.33 -1.50
CA VAL A 116 -7.38 -3.53 -0.37
C VAL A 116 -7.03 -5.01 -0.22
N LEU A 117 -8.04 -5.90 -0.21
CA LEU A 117 -7.79 -7.34 -0.11
C LEU A 117 -6.89 -7.83 -1.25
N ALA A 118 -7.21 -7.43 -2.48
CA ALA A 118 -6.38 -7.75 -3.65
C ALA A 118 -4.95 -7.22 -3.50
N LEU A 119 -4.77 -6.02 -2.94
CA LEU A 119 -3.45 -5.43 -2.71
C LEU A 119 -2.67 -6.22 -1.65
N LEU A 120 -3.30 -6.61 -0.55
CA LEU A 120 -2.66 -7.43 0.49
C LEU A 120 -2.21 -8.78 -0.08
N LEU A 121 -3.06 -9.44 -0.88
CA LEU A 121 -2.74 -10.70 -1.52
C LEU A 121 -1.65 -10.55 -2.60
N ALA A 122 -1.69 -9.49 -3.41
CA ALA A 122 -0.64 -9.20 -4.39
C ALA A 122 0.70 -8.91 -3.72
N THR A 123 0.69 -8.18 -2.60
CA THR A 123 1.88 -7.89 -1.78
C THR A 123 2.43 -9.17 -1.18
N TYR A 124 1.56 -10.03 -0.67
CA TYR A 124 1.91 -11.36 -0.18
C TYR A 124 2.55 -12.22 -1.28
N GLU A 125 1.97 -12.31 -2.47
CA GLU A 125 2.53 -13.09 -3.58
C GLU A 125 3.88 -12.58 -4.05
N LEU A 126 4.03 -11.25 -4.14
CA LEU A 126 5.29 -10.61 -4.51
C LEU A 126 6.37 -10.85 -3.43
N GLY A 127 6.00 -10.75 -2.16
CA GLY A 127 6.90 -11.06 -1.04
C GLY A 127 7.25 -12.54 -0.97
N ARG A 128 6.29 -13.44 -1.25
CA ARG A 128 6.49 -14.89 -1.32
C ARG A 128 7.46 -15.27 -2.43
N PHE A 129 7.31 -14.64 -3.60
CA PHE A 129 8.25 -14.79 -4.70
C PHE A 129 9.66 -14.32 -4.31
N ALA A 130 9.78 -13.16 -3.66
CA ALA A 130 11.07 -12.56 -3.33
C ALA A 130 11.81 -13.22 -2.15
N TYR A 131 11.06 -13.66 -1.13
CA TYR A 131 11.59 -14.02 0.20
C TYR A 131 11.12 -15.38 0.72
N GLY A 132 10.20 -16.05 0.02
CA GLY A 132 9.51 -17.24 0.51
C GLY A 132 8.28 -16.92 1.35
N GLU A 133 7.59 -17.98 1.76
CA GLU A 133 6.26 -17.95 2.39
C GLU A 133 6.12 -16.94 3.54
N MET A 134 7.01 -17.01 4.54
CA MET A 134 6.96 -16.10 5.70
C MET A 134 7.23 -14.64 5.33
N GLY A 135 8.07 -14.38 4.33
CA GLY A 135 8.35 -13.02 3.86
C GLY A 135 7.16 -12.40 3.12
N GLY A 136 6.41 -13.22 2.38
CA GLY A 136 5.11 -12.83 1.85
C GLY A 136 4.12 -12.51 2.96
N LEU A 137 3.95 -13.41 3.92
CA LEU A 137 2.99 -13.24 5.02
C LEU A 137 3.27 -11.97 5.82
N TYR A 138 4.53 -11.74 6.19
CA TYR A 138 4.90 -10.53 6.91
C TYR A 138 4.78 -9.26 6.06
N ALA A 139 5.06 -9.29 4.77
CA ALA A 139 4.84 -8.12 3.91
C ALA A 139 3.35 -7.74 3.83
N GLY A 140 2.47 -8.72 3.64
CA GLY A 140 1.03 -8.52 3.67
C GLY A 140 0.53 -8.03 5.04
N ALA A 141 1.00 -8.63 6.14
CA ALA A 141 0.60 -8.24 7.49
C ALA A 141 1.09 -6.83 7.85
N VAL A 142 2.32 -6.47 7.48
CA VAL A 142 2.86 -5.12 7.65
C VAL A 142 1.96 -4.11 6.93
N LEU A 143 1.62 -4.35 5.67
CA LEU A 143 0.75 -3.45 4.92
C LEU A 143 -0.65 -3.37 5.52
N ALA A 144 -1.23 -4.51 5.92
CA ALA A 144 -2.57 -4.58 6.50
C ALA A 144 -2.70 -3.81 7.82
N THR A 145 -1.65 -3.81 8.65
CA THR A 145 -1.64 -3.25 10.01
C THR A 145 -0.87 -1.93 10.09
N SER A 146 -0.48 -1.36 8.96
CA SER A 146 0.09 -0.01 8.88
C SER A 146 -1.02 1.04 8.98
N ILE A 147 -0.73 2.17 9.62
CA ILE A 147 -1.73 3.23 9.82
C ILE A 147 -2.21 3.86 8.49
N GLY A 148 -1.34 3.99 7.50
CA GLY A 148 -1.64 4.66 6.22
C GLY A 148 -2.81 4.03 5.45
N PRO A 149 -2.73 2.73 5.10
CA PRO A 149 -3.82 2.05 4.39
C PRO A 149 -5.15 2.11 5.13
N TYR A 150 -5.15 2.06 6.46
CA TYR A 150 -6.38 2.22 7.25
C TYR A 150 -6.98 3.63 7.13
N ILE A 151 -6.18 4.69 7.23
CA ILE A 151 -6.67 6.08 7.12
C ILE A 151 -7.22 6.35 5.71
N PHE A 152 -6.46 6.00 4.67
CA PHE A 152 -6.80 6.34 3.29
C PHE A 152 -7.76 5.36 2.61
N THR A 153 -8.32 4.44 3.38
CA THR A 153 -9.50 3.67 3.00
C THR A 153 -10.79 4.24 3.59
N ARG A 154 -10.69 5.26 4.47
CA ARG A 154 -11.84 6.06 4.94
C ARG A 154 -12.25 7.13 3.95
N PHE A 155 -11.34 7.53 3.09
CA PHE A 155 -11.59 8.39 1.95
C PHE A 155 -11.68 7.53 0.70
N LEU A 156 -12.62 7.85 -0.18
CA LEU A 156 -12.88 7.11 -1.41
C LEU A 156 -11.87 7.49 -2.51
N ILE A 157 -10.57 7.33 -2.24
CA ILE A 157 -9.51 7.72 -3.18
C ILE A 157 -8.90 6.51 -3.91
N PRO A 158 -8.47 6.67 -5.18
CA PRO A 158 -7.99 5.55 -5.98
C PRO A 158 -6.54 5.09 -5.67
N ASP A 159 -5.84 5.72 -4.72
CA ASP A 159 -4.41 5.51 -4.47
C ASP A 159 -4.05 4.07 -4.05
N VAL A 160 -4.93 3.41 -3.31
CA VAL A 160 -4.77 1.99 -2.96
C VAL A 160 -4.79 1.13 -4.22
N LEU A 161 -5.69 1.42 -5.16
CA LEU A 161 -5.77 0.70 -6.44
C LEU A 161 -4.55 0.98 -7.33
N VAL A 162 -4.00 2.20 -7.29
CA VAL A 162 -2.71 2.48 -7.95
C VAL A 162 -1.62 1.58 -7.36
N GLY A 163 -1.54 1.48 -6.03
CA GLY A 163 -0.62 0.56 -5.35
C GLY A 163 -0.82 -0.90 -5.76
N LEU A 164 -2.07 -1.35 -5.92
CA LEU A 164 -2.41 -2.70 -6.37
C LEU A 164 -1.83 -2.99 -7.76
N TRP A 165 -2.13 -2.14 -8.75
CA TRP A 165 -1.67 -2.35 -10.12
C TRP A 165 -0.15 -2.28 -10.22
N LEU A 166 0.50 -1.39 -9.46
CA LEU A 166 1.96 -1.35 -9.37
C LEU A 166 2.54 -2.64 -8.79
N THR A 167 1.97 -3.15 -7.69
CA THR A 167 2.40 -4.42 -7.06
C THR A 167 2.37 -5.57 -8.06
N ILE A 168 1.24 -5.75 -8.75
CA ILE A 168 1.07 -6.83 -9.73
C ILE A 168 1.99 -6.62 -10.93
N GLY A 169 2.12 -5.38 -11.41
CA GLY A 169 3.01 -5.04 -12.52
C GLY A 169 4.47 -5.36 -12.21
N TYR A 170 4.96 -4.98 -11.03
CA TYR A 170 6.32 -5.29 -10.59
C TYR A 170 6.55 -6.78 -10.36
N TYR A 171 5.51 -7.53 -9.94
CA TYR A 171 5.58 -8.99 -9.90
C TYR A 171 5.82 -9.59 -11.29
N PHE A 172 5.06 -9.17 -12.31
CA PHE A 172 5.29 -9.62 -13.69
C PHE A 172 6.66 -9.20 -14.23
N PHE A 173 7.11 -7.97 -13.93
CA PHE A 173 8.43 -7.50 -14.34
C PHE A 173 9.55 -8.34 -13.70
N LEU A 174 9.52 -8.59 -12.39
CA LEU A 174 10.55 -9.38 -11.73
C LEU A 174 10.59 -10.82 -12.25
N ARG A 175 9.43 -11.45 -12.51
CA ARG A 175 9.38 -12.77 -13.16
C ARG A 175 9.99 -12.75 -14.56
N SER A 176 9.78 -11.68 -15.33
CA SER A 176 10.40 -11.52 -16.65
C SER A 176 11.94 -11.53 -16.60
N LEU A 177 12.55 -11.12 -15.47
CA LEU A 177 14.00 -11.15 -15.28
C LEU A 177 14.56 -12.54 -14.96
N GLU A 178 13.70 -13.53 -14.70
CA GLU A 178 14.10 -14.93 -14.47
C GLU A 178 14.02 -15.78 -15.74
N GLU A 179 13.40 -15.24 -16.78
CA GLU A 179 13.19 -15.91 -18.05
C GLU A 179 14.18 -15.38 -19.09
N GLU A 180 14.90 -16.24 -19.80
CA GLU A 180 15.79 -15.81 -20.90
C GLU A 180 15.01 -15.02 -21.97
N LYS A 181 13.82 -15.54 -22.29
CA LYS A 181 12.79 -14.94 -23.15
C LYS A 181 11.51 -14.77 -22.33
N PRO A 182 11.17 -13.54 -21.93
CA PRO A 182 9.94 -13.26 -21.20
C PRO A 182 8.69 -13.85 -21.86
N SER A 183 7.90 -14.57 -21.06
CA SER A 183 6.64 -15.18 -21.46
C SER A 183 5.61 -14.11 -21.84
N ARG A 184 4.64 -14.48 -22.71
CA ARG A 184 3.54 -13.57 -23.07
C ARG A 184 2.74 -13.15 -21.85
N LEU A 185 2.54 -14.07 -20.89
CA LEU A 185 1.84 -13.79 -19.65
C LEU A 185 2.50 -12.66 -18.85
N ASN A 186 3.82 -12.68 -18.67
CA ASN A 186 4.51 -11.63 -17.92
C ASN A 186 4.49 -10.29 -18.68
N CYS A 187 4.75 -10.30 -19.98
CA CYS A 187 4.74 -9.07 -20.78
C CYS A 187 3.35 -8.43 -20.87
N TRP A 188 2.34 -9.23 -21.19
CA TRP A 188 0.96 -8.76 -21.32
C TRP A 188 0.33 -8.48 -19.97
N GLY A 189 0.63 -9.27 -18.94
CA GLY A 189 0.22 -9.00 -17.56
C GLY A 189 0.72 -7.64 -17.09
N PHE A 190 2.00 -7.32 -17.32
CA PHE A 190 2.54 -5.99 -17.05
C PHE A 190 1.81 -4.89 -17.84
N ALA A 191 1.60 -5.09 -19.15
CA ALA A 191 0.87 -4.12 -19.98
C ALA A 191 -0.57 -3.86 -19.50
N VAL A 192 -1.30 -4.92 -19.14
CA VAL A 192 -2.67 -4.83 -18.60
C VAL A 192 -2.66 -4.06 -17.28
N THR A 193 -1.72 -4.35 -16.38
CA THR A 193 -1.64 -3.60 -15.10
C THR A 193 -1.34 -2.12 -15.31
N CYS A 194 -0.46 -1.75 -16.26
CA CYS A 194 -0.26 -0.35 -16.64
C CYS A 194 -1.54 0.28 -17.21
N ALA A 195 -2.27 -0.43 -18.07
CA ALA A 195 -3.51 0.07 -18.65
C ALA A 195 -4.61 0.28 -17.60
N LEU A 196 -4.79 -0.67 -16.69
CA LEU A 196 -5.73 -0.57 -15.57
C LEU A 196 -5.34 0.57 -14.62
N ASN A 197 -4.04 0.77 -14.39
CA ASN A 197 -3.57 1.88 -13.58
C ASN A 197 -3.84 3.24 -14.26
N VAL A 198 -3.68 3.32 -15.59
CA VAL A 198 -4.09 4.51 -16.37
C VAL A 198 -5.60 4.74 -16.27
N LEU A 199 -6.42 3.70 -16.36
CA LEU A 199 -7.86 3.80 -16.15
C LEU A 199 -8.27 4.06 -14.69
N THR A 200 -7.34 3.96 -13.74
CA THR A 200 -7.55 4.25 -12.31
C THR A 200 -7.22 5.70 -11.98
N LYS A 201 -6.03 6.17 -12.38
CA LYS A 201 -5.52 7.51 -11.96
C LYS A 201 -4.71 8.22 -13.05
N GLY A 202 -4.92 7.87 -14.32
CA GLY A 202 -4.32 8.56 -15.46
C GLY A 202 -2.83 8.25 -15.67
N LEU A 203 -2.10 9.16 -16.31
CA LEU A 203 -0.75 8.91 -16.84
C LEU A 203 0.29 8.49 -15.80
N ILE A 204 0.08 8.79 -14.52
CA ILE A 204 0.97 8.30 -13.45
C ILE A 204 1.04 6.77 -13.41
N GLY A 205 -0.03 6.09 -13.86
CA GLY A 205 -0.09 4.63 -14.00
C GLY A 205 0.91 4.06 -15.01
N LEU A 206 1.47 4.91 -15.87
CA LEU A 206 2.63 4.59 -16.72
C LEU A 206 3.92 5.20 -16.18
N VAL A 207 3.90 6.46 -15.72
CA VAL A 207 5.12 7.17 -15.27
C VAL A 207 5.82 6.42 -14.14
N PHE A 208 5.09 5.94 -13.13
CA PHE A 208 5.69 5.24 -12.00
C PHE A 208 6.35 3.91 -12.37
N PRO A 209 5.66 2.95 -13.04
CA PRO A 209 6.30 1.70 -13.39
C PRO A 209 7.45 1.90 -14.39
N MET A 210 7.30 2.80 -15.37
CA MET A 210 8.38 3.09 -16.32
C MET A 210 9.58 3.75 -15.65
N GLY A 211 9.35 4.68 -14.71
CA GLY A 211 10.41 5.34 -13.95
C GLY A 211 11.18 4.36 -13.07
N ALA A 212 10.47 3.51 -12.30
CA ALA A 212 11.09 2.54 -11.41
C ALA A 212 11.86 1.45 -12.19
N ILE A 213 11.25 0.88 -13.23
CA ILE A 213 11.88 -0.15 -14.08
C ILE A 213 13.01 0.45 -14.92
N GLY A 214 12.83 1.64 -15.48
CA GLY A 214 13.85 2.34 -16.25
C GLY A 214 15.10 2.61 -15.41
N LEU A 215 14.92 3.16 -14.21
CA LEU A 215 16.01 3.41 -13.27
C LEU A 215 16.65 2.09 -12.80
N TYR A 216 15.85 1.06 -12.53
CA TYR A 216 16.34 -0.28 -12.18
C TYR A 216 17.25 -0.86 -13.27
N LEU A 217 16.80 -0.84 -14.54
CA LEU A 217 17.56 -1.40 -15.66
C LEU A 217 18.79 -0.55 -15.98
N LEU A 218 18.73 0.76 -15.80
CA LEU A 218 19.87 1.67 -15.93
C LEU A 218 20.96 1.34 -14.90
N LEU A 219 20.58 1.23 -13.61
CA LEU A 219 21.51 0.97 -12.51
C LEU A 219 22.13 -0.44 -12.60
N THR A 220 21.35 -1.44 -13.02
CA THR A 220 21.83 -2.81 -13.24
C THR A 220 22.57 -3.02 -14.56
N GLY A 221 22.59 -2.02 -15.46
CA GLY A 221 23.21 -2.12 -16.77
C GLY A 221 22.48 -3.05 -17.75
N ASN A 222 21.21 -3.38 -17.47
CA ASN A 222 20.40 -4.33 -18.23
C ASN A 222 19.32 -3.66 -19.11
N LEU A 223 19.60 -2.47 -19.66
CA LEU A 223 18.65 -1.74 -20.52
C LEU A 223 18.19 -2.55 -21.74
N ARG A 224 19.01 -3.51 -22.21
CA ARG A 224 18.65 -4.41 -23.31
C ARG A 224 17.42 -5.28 -22.98
N HIS A 225 17.09 -5.49 -21.70
CA HIS A 225 15.90 -6.22 -21.29
C HIS A 225 14.59 -5.57 -21.76
N LEU A 226 14.57 -4.25 -21.97
CA LEU A 226 13.37 -3.55 -22.48
C LEU A 226 12.91 -4.13 -23.82
N TRP A 227 13.84 -4.46 -24.72
CA TRP A 227 13.52 -5.07 -26.01
C TRP A 227 12.96 -6.49 -25.88
N LYS A 228 13.23 -7.17 -24.76
CA LYS A 228 12.70 -8.50 -24.47
C LYS A 228 11.25 -8.47 -23.98
N LEU A 229 10.72 -7.30 -23.57
CA LEU A 229 9.36 -7.14 -23.05
C LEU A 229 8.26 -7.13 -24.14
N ARG A 230 8.60 -7.60 -25.35
CA ARG A 230 7.68 -7.74 -26.49
C ARG A 230 6.90 -6.44 -26.78
N LEU A 231 7.62 -5.32 -26.80
CA LEU A 231 7.06 -3.96 -26.73
C LEU A 231 5.87 -3.75 -27.67
N VAL A 232 5.97 -4.17 -28.94
CA VAL A 232 4.86 -4.04 -29.91
C VAL A 232 3.59 -4.75 -29.44
N SER A 233 3.69 -6.04 -29.06
CA SER A 233 2.52 -6.79 -28.60
C SER A 233 1.98 -6.28 -27.26
N SER A 234 2.87 -5.84 -26.36
CA SER A 234 2.52 -5.30 -25.05
C SER A 234 1.83 -3.94 -25.18
N SER A 235 2.31 -3.07 -26.08
CA SER A 235 1.65 -1.81 -26.42
C SER A 235 0.27 -2.02 -27.03
N LEU A 236 0.10 -3.01 -27.91
CA LEU A 236 -1.22 -3.34 -28.46
C LEU A 236 -2.19 -3.76 -27.35
N VAL A 237 -1.78 -4.66 -26.45
CA VAL A 237 -2.59 -5.07 -25.29
C VAL A 237 -2.92 -3.88 -24.40
N PHE A 238 -1.94 -3.02 -24.11
CA PHE A 238 -2.15 -1.80 -23.33
C PHE A 238 -3.23 -0.90 -23.97
N PHE A 239 -3.12 -0.62 -25.28
CA PHE A 239 -4.08 0.25 -25.96
C PHE A 239 -5.45 -0.39 -26.09
N VAL A 240 -5.55 -1.71 -26.30
CA VAL A 240 -6.85 -2.42 -26.32
C VAL A 240 -7.60 -2.24 -24.99
N VAL A 241 -6.89 -2.18 -23.87
CA VAL A 241 -7.51 -1.99 -22.55
C VAL A 241 -7.76 -0.51 -22.25
N ALA A 242 -6.74 0.35 -22.40
CA ALA A 242 -6.83 1.75 -21.97
C ALA A 242 -7.51 2.67 -22.98
N ALA A 243 -7.27 2.49 -24.29
CA ALA A 243 -7.70 3.45 -25.29
C ALA A 243 -9.23 3.55 -25.49
N PRO A 244 -10.03 2.47 -25.41
CA PRO A 244 -11.46 2.54 -25.75
C PRO A 244 -12.23 3.63 -24.99
N TRP A 245 -12.08 3.69 -23.67
CA TRP A 245 -12.74 4.74 -22.88
C TRP A 245 -12.23 6.13 -23.22
N HIS A 246 -10.90 6.32 -23.31
CA HIS A 246 -10.33 7.63 -23.63
C HIS A 246 -10.79 8.13 -25.00
N VAL A 247 -10.87 7.25 -25.99
CA VAL A 247 -11.35 7.56 -27.35
C VAL A 247 -12.83 7.91 -27.32
N LEU A 248 -13.66 7.10 -26.66
CA LEU A 248 -15.10 7.37 -26.54
C LEU A 248 -15.39 8.67 -25.77
N ALA A 249 -14.67 8.91 -24.67
CA ALA A 249 -14.77 10.14 -23.90
C ALA A 249 -14.39 11.37 -24.73
N ALA A 250 -13.34 11.27 -25.56
CA ALA A 250 -12.95 12.32 -26.48
C ALA A 250 -14.02 12.61 -27.55
N ILE A 251 -14.61 11.56 -28.14
CA ILE A 251 -15.65 11.70 -29.16
C ILE A 251 -16.93 12.33 -28.57
N ARG A 252 -17.34 11.90 -27.37
CA ARG A 252 -18.57 12.40 -26.72
C ARG A 252 -18.41 13.81 -26.11
N ASN A 253 -17.17 14.23 -25.86
CA ASN A 253 -16.86 15.51 -25.23
C ASN A 253 -15.86 16.32 -26.08
N PRO A 254 -16.23 16.67 -27.33
CA PRO A 254 -15.36 17.41 -28.22
C PRO A 254 -15.19 18.86 -27.76
N THR A 255 -14.27 19.57 -28.40
CA THR A 255 -14.11 21.03 -28.26
C THR A 255 -15.41 21.74 -28.61
N GLN A 256 -15.85 22.68 -27.77
CA GLN A 256 -17.07 23.46 -27.96
C GLN A 256 -16.79 24.94 -27.71
N GLY A 257 -16.79 25.75 -28.78
CA GLY A 257 -16.45 27.17 -28.70
C GLY A 257 -15.06 27.39 -28.10
N THR A 258 -14.99 28.06 -26.95
CA THR A 258 -13.74 28.34 -26.22
C THR A 258 -13.26 27.17 -25.34
N VAL A 259 -14.09 26.14 -25.12
CA VAL A 259 -13.77 24.97 -24.30
C VAL A 259 -12.96 23.96 -25.11
N LYS A 260 -11.72 23.70 -24.70
CA LYS A 260 -10.71 22.90 -25.43
C LYS A 260 -11.00 21.38 -25.53
N GLY A 261 -12.14 20.90 -25.02
CA GLY A 261 -12.58 19.50 -25.10
C GLY A 261 -11.87 18.55 -24.11
N PHE A 262 -12.31 17.28 -24.07
CA PHE A 262 -11.86 16.29 -23.09
C PHE A 262 -10.36 16.01 -23.14
N LEU A 263 -9.77 15.80 -24.32
CA LEU A 263 -8.35 15.42 -24.42
C LEU A 263 -7.43 16.49 -23.83
N TRP A 264 -7.70 17.77 -24.10
CA TRP A 264 -6.92 18.86 -23.53
C TRP A 264 -7.14 18.94 -22.00
N PHE A 265 -8.39 18.89 -21.55
CA PHE A 265 -8.69 18.98 -20.13
C PHE A 265 -8.05 17.82 -19.36
N TYR A 266 -8.29 16.58 -19.81
CA TYR A 266 -7.78 15.39 -19.17
C TYR A 266 -6.25 15.26 -19.24
N PHE A 267 -5.62 15.37 -20.42
CA PHE A 267 -4.17 15.14 -20.51
C PHE A 267 -3.32 16.37 -20.22
N VAL A 268 -3.76 17.57 -20.60
CA VAL A 268 -2.96 18.79 -20.40
C VAL A 268 -3.28 19.41 -19.05
N ASN A 269 -4.54 19.72 -18.77
CA ASN A 269 -4.90 20.42 -17.54
C ASN A 269 -4.70 19.55 -16.29
N GLU A 270 -5.22 18.32 -16.29
CA GLU A 270 -5.23 17.45 -15.11
C GLU A 270 -3.90 16.72 -14.84
N HIS A 271 -2.99 16.64 -15.82
CA HIS A 271 -1.68 16.02 -15.65
C HIS A 271 -0.54 17.03 -15.76
N ILE A 272 -0.33 17.66 -16.92
CA ILE A 272 0.82 18.54 -17.15
C ILE A 272 0.70 19.82 -16.30
N TYR A 273 -0.43 20.52 -16.39
CA TYR A 273 -0.62 21.77 -15.65
C TYR A 273 -0.79 21.51 -14.16
N ARG A 274 -1.48 20.43 -13.75
CA ARG A 274 -1.48 20.00 -12.34
C ARG A 274 -0.07 19.76 -11.80
N PHE A 275 0.77 19.05 -12.54
CA PHE A 275 2.16 18.79 -12.13
C PHE A 275 2.94 20.10 -11.94
N LEU A 276 2.78 21.05 -12.86
CA LEU A 276 3.46 22.34 -12.85
C LEU A 276 2.81 23.40 -11.94
N ASN A 277 1.78 23.06 -11.17
CA ASN A 277 0.98 24.00 -10.37
C ASN A 277 0.34 25.13 -11.18
N LYS A 278 -0.19 24.82 -12.37
CA LYS A 278 -0.84 25.75 -13.32
C LYS A 278 -2.25 25.29 -13.74
N ARG A 279 -2.85 24.38 -12.97
CA ARG A 279 -4.16 23.79 -13.26
C ARG A 279 -5.25 24.88 -13.22
N VAL A 280 -6.24 24.78 -14.11
CA VAL A 280 -7.41 25.65 -14.13
C VAL A 280 -8.70 24.81 -14.02
N PRO A 281 -9.59 25.06 -13.05
CA PRO A 281 -9.39 25.96 -11.89
C PRO A 281 -8.25 25.46 -11.00
N ALA A 282 -7.71 26.37 -10.16
CA ALA A 282 -6.75 25.99 -9.13
C ALA A 282 -7.38 24.95 -8.19
N GLY A 283 -6.58 23.97 -7.75
CA GLY A 283 -7.00 22.94 -6.81
C GLY A 283 -6.39 23.15 -5.43
N TYR A 284 -6.39 22.08 -4.63
CA TYR A 284 -5.73 21.99 -3.33
C TYR A 284 -4.27 22.47 -3.34
N ASP A 285 -3.83 23.01 -2.20
CA ASP A 285 -2.47 23.50 -1.97
C ASP A 285 -1.47 22.34 -1.80
N THR A 286 -0.18 22.66 -1.81
CA THR A 286 0.91 21.70 -1.83
C THR A 286 1.47 21.48 -0.43
N VAL A 287 1.38 20.24 0.06
CA VAL A 287 1.96 19.85 1.35
C VAL A 287 3.46 20.19 1.39
N PRO A 288 3.97 20.81 2.48
CA PRO A 288 5.39 21.10 2.64
C PRO A 288 6.26 19.86 2.43
N LEU A 289 7.38 20.01 1.70
CA LEU A 289 8.16 18.88 1.21
C LEU A 289 8.66 17.95 2.31
N LEU A 290 9.17 18.50 3.42
CA LEU A 290 9.66 17.71 4.55
C LEU A 290 8.53 16.94 5.24
N ILE A 291 7.34 17.54 5.34
CA ILE A 291 6.16 16.87 5.88
C ILE A 291 5.78 15.72 4.95
N PHE A 292 5.70 15.95 3.64
CA PHE A 292 5.41 14.92 2.64
C PHE A 292 6.36 13.71 2.72
N TRP A 293 7.66 13.93 2.88
CA TRP A 293 8.62 12.85 3.09
C TRP A 293 8.41 12.14 4.44
N GLY A 294 8.14 12.89 5.51
CA GLY A 294 7.81 12.35 6.82
C GLY A 294 6.55 11.48 6.80
N LEU A 295 5.54 11.86 6.00
CA LEU A 295 4.27 11.13 5.88
C LEU A 295 4.47 9.71 5.34
N LEU A 296 5.35 9.48 4.36
CA LEU A 296 5.66 8.11 3.91
C LEU A 296 6.10 7.22 5.07
N LEU A 297 6.89 7.77 6.00
CA LEU A 297 7.39 7.04 7.16
C LEU A 297 6.29 6.87 8.22
N ALA A 298 5.49 7.92 8.45
CA ALA A 298 4.38 7.91 9.39
C ALA A 298 3.32 6.86 9.01
N TRP A 299 3.02 6.73 7.71
CA TRP A 299 2.08 5.75 7.18
C TRP A 299 2.48 4.29 7.43
N LEU A 300 3.75 4.02 7.71
CA LEU A 300 4.29 2.69 8.00
C LEU A 300 4.36 2.40 9.51
N ILE A 301 3.91 3.30 10.39
CA ILE A 301 3.82 3.03 11.84
C ILE A 301 2.89 1.83 12.07
N PRO A 302 3.25 0.85 12.94
CA PRO A 302 4.44 0.82 13.82
C PRO A 302 5.72 0.24 13.19
N TRP A 303 5.62 -0.30 11.98
CA TRP A 303 6.67 -1.07 11.31
C TRP A 303 7.88 -0.26 10.83
N ILE A 304 7.76 1.07 10.81
CA ILE A 304 8.80 1.99 10.36
C ILE A 304 10.16 1.78 11.05
N VAL A 305 10.18 1.34 12.31
CA VAL A 305 11.42 1.11 13.08
C VAL A 305 12.30 -0.02 12.52
N PHE A 306 11.75 -0.88 11.66
CA PHE A 306 12.43 -2.00 11.02
C PHE A 306 12.92 -1.68 9.60
N LEU A 307 12.47 -0.55 9.05
CA LEU A 307 12.83 -0.12 7.70
C LEU A 307 14.34 0.16 7.54
N PRO A 308 15.04 0.84 8.48
CA PRO A 308 16.48 1.09 8.33
C PRO A 308 17.30 -0.19 8.17
N GLN A 309 16.92 -1.27 8.87
CA GLN A 309 17.59 -2.57 8.78
C GLN A 309 17.26 -3.26 7.45
N ALA A 310 16.02 -3.13 6.98
CA ALA A 310 15.60 -3.68 5.69
C ALA A 310 16.36 -3.07 4.50
N VAL A 311 16.70 -1.78 4.56
CA VAL A 311 17.44 -1.08 3.49
C VAL A 311 18.97 -1.19 3.64
N ARG A 312 19.49 -1.54 4.81
CA ARG A 312 20.94 -1.61 5.06
C ARG A 312 21.68 -2.58 4.14
N ASP A 313 21.01 -3.67 3.74
CA ASP A 313 21.60 -4.72 2.90
C ASP A 313 21.43 -4.48 1.41
N LEU A 314 20.97 -3.29 1.02
CA LEU A 314 20.86 -2.93 -0.39
C LEU A 314 22.25 -2.85 -1.03
N PRO A 315 22.45 -3.47 -2.20
CA PRO A 315 23.70 -3.35 -2.94
C PRO A 315 23.78 -1.97 -3.61
N LEU A 316 23.97 -0.89 -2.84
CA LEU A 316 23.97 0.49 -3.38
C LEU A 316 25.23 0.83 -4.21
N ARG A 317 26.25 -0.04 -4.20
CA ARG A 317 27.46 0.16 -5.02
C ARG A 317 27.21 -0.30 -6.46
N LEU A 318 27.38 0.61 -7.42
CA LEU A 318 27.19 0.35 -8.86
C LEU A 318 27.94 -0.88 -9.37
N ASP A 319 29.18 -1.09 -8.92
CA ASP A 319 29.97 -2.27 -9.32
C ASP A 319 29.34 -3.59 -8.86
N LYS A 320 28.67 -3.60 -7.71
CA LYS A 320 27.95 -4.78 -7.21
C LYS A 320 26.64 -4.99 -7.96
N LEU A 321 25.95 -3.90 -8.34
CA LEU A 321 24.70 -3.97 -9.10
C LEU A 321 24.86 -4.61 -10.48
N ARG A 322 26.04 -4.48 -11.08
CA ARG A 322 26.35 -5.02 -12.42
C ARG A 322 26.94 -6.44 -12.41
N LYS A 323 27.33 -6.97 -11.25
CA LYS A 323 27.99 -8.30 -11.12
C LYS A 323 27.03 -9.48 -10.90
N GLY A 324 25.74 -9.28 -11.20
CA GLY A 324 24.69 -10.26 -10.96
C GLY A 324 24.16 -10.20 -9.53
N LEU A 325 22.84 -10.05 -9.41
CA LEU A 325 22.14 -9.90 -8.13
C LEU A 325 21.30 -11.16 -7.84
N THR A 326 21.26 -11.57 -6.57
CA THR A 326 20.34 -12.64 -6.15
C THR A 326 18.87 -12.21 -6.35
N ARG A 327 17.93 -13.16 -6.40
CA ARG A 327 16.49 -12.83 -6.49
C ARG A 327 16.05 -11.81 -5.44
N ARG A 328 16.45 -12.04 -4.18
CA ARG A 328 16.19 -11.14 -3.06
C ARG A 328 16.72 -9.72 -3.29
N GLN A 329 17.97 -9.60 -3.75
CA GLN A 329 18.60 -8.30 -4.02
C GLN A 329 17.93 -7.57 -5.20
N ARG A 330 17.56 -8.30 -6.26
CA ARG A 330 16.81 -7.76 -7.39
C ARG A 330 15.46 -7.19 -6.95
N ALA A 331 14.72 -7.94 -6.13
CA ALA A 331 13.45 -7.51 -5.56
C ALA A 331 13.61 -6.27 -4.67
N ASN A 332 14.53 -6.32 -3.69
CA ASN A 332 14.78 -5.21 -2.77
C ASN A 332 15.14 -3.91 -3.51
N LEU A 333 16.01 -3.99 -4.53
CA LEU A 333 16.38 -2.83 -5.33
C LEU A 333 15.14 -2.23 -6.00
N LEU A 334 14.30 -3.04 -6.64
CA LEU A 334 13.08 -2.55 -7.28
C LEU A 334 12.13 -1.90 -6.28
N PHE A 335 11.93 -2.49 -5.10
CA PHE A 335 11.00 -1.97 -4.09
C PHE A 335 11.43 -0.60 -3.55
N VAL A 336 12.74 -0.39 -3.38
CA VAL A 336 13.30 0.91 -2.99
C VAL A 336 13.17 1.92 -4.12
N LEU A 337 13.51 1.55 -5.35
CA LEU A 337 13.40 2.44 -6.50
C LEU A 337 11.94 2.82 -6.78
N TRP A 338 11.00 1.90 -6.56
CA TRP A 338 9.57 2.17 -6.62
C TRP A 338 9.20 3.30 -5.65
N ALA A 339 9.55 3.19 -4.37
CA ALA A 339 9.26 4.23 -3.40
C ALA A 339 9.96 5.56 -3.74
N ILE A 340 11.24 5.51 -4.12
CA ILE A 340 12.02 6.70 -4.51
C ILE A 340 11.41 7.40 -5.72
N VAL A 341 10.96 6.67 -6.74
CA VAL A 341 10.38 7.28 -7.95
C VAL A 341 9.08 8.01 -7.64
N ILE A 342 8.21 7.43 -6.80
CA ILE A 342 6.95 8.08 -6.42
C ILE A 342 7.22 9.35 -5.60
N VAL A 343 8.03 9.22 -4.53
CA VAL A 343 8.35 10.36 -3.67
C VAL A 343 9.12 11.43 -4.46
N GLY A 344 10.08 11.02 -5.27
CA GLY A 344 10.86 11.90 -6.15
C GLY A 344 9.97 12.65 -7.13
N PHE A 345 9.05 11.95 -7.81
CA PHE A 345 8.10 12.59 -8.72
C PHE A 345 7.28 13.69 -8.02
N PHE A 346 6.67 13.37 -6.88
CA PHE A 346 5.84 14.33 -6.15
C PHE A 346 6.65 15.43 -5.42
N SER A 347 7.95 15.22 -5.22
CA SER A 347 8.84 16.27 -4.70
C SER A 347 8.96 17.47 -5.65
N PHE A 348 8.72 17.25 -6.95
CA PHE A 348 8.75 18.29 -7.98
C PHE A 348 7.36 18.69 -8.50
N SER A 349 6.29 18.12 -7.93
CA SER A 349 4.89 18.37 -8.31
C SER A 349 4.13 19.07 -7.20
N THR A 350 2.92 19.54 -7.51
CA THR A 350 1.84 19.65 -6.51
C THR A 350 1.66 18.31 -5.79
N ARG A 351 1.50 18.33 -4.47
CA ARG A 351 1.52 17.12 -3.65
C ARG A 351 0.52 17.16 -2.50
N GLN A 352 -0.14 16.03 -2.31
CA GLN A 352 -1.10 15.77 -1.23
C GLN A 352 -0.56 14.65 -0.33
N GLU A 353 -1.12 14.55 0.87
CA GLU A 353 -0.71 13.65 1.95
C GLU A 353 -0.77 12.18 1.52
N TYR A 354 -1.77 11.83 0.72
CA TYR A 354 -2.03 10.48 0.24
C TYR A 354 -1.21 10.07 -0.99
N TYR A 355 -0.48 11.00 -1.62
CA TYR A 355 0.30 10.68 -2.83
C TYR A 355 1.49 9.75 -2.57
N THR A 356 1.86 9.50 -1.30
CA THR A 356 2.85 8.50 -0.91
C THR A 356 2.27 7.08 -0.76
N ILE A 357 0.95 6.93 -0.69
CA ILE A 357 0.28 5.63 -0.45
C ILE A 357 0.65 4.57 -1.49
N PRO A 358 0.75 4.87 -2.80
CA PRO A 358 1.14 3.86 -3.77
C PRO A 358 2.59 3.36 -3.62
N ALA A 359 3.43 3.97 -2.78
CA ALA A 359 4.77 3.49 -2.44
C ALA A 359 4.79 2.50 -1.26
N LEU A 360 3.74 2.47 -0.43
CA LEU A 360 3.71 1.66 0.79
C LEU A 360 3.89 0.17 0.58
N PRO A 361 3.34 -0.48 -0.46
CA PRO A 361 3.54 -1.91 -0.63
C PRO A 361 5.02 -2.26 -0.83
N GLY A 362 5.78 -1.42 -1.55
CA GLY A 362 7.23 -1.55 -1.68
C GLY A 362 7.96 -1.48 -0.33
N MET A 363 7.55 -0.56 0.53
CA MET A 363 8.12 -0.42 1.88
C MET A 363 7.75 -1.61 2.78
N ALA A 364 6.49 -2.05 2.71
CA ALA A 364 6.00 -3.22 3.45
C ALA A 364 6.71 -4.51 3.02
N LEU A 365 7.01 -4.67 1.73
CA LEU A 365 7.81 -5.79 1.21
C LEU A 365 9.22 -5.82 1.80
N LEU A 366 9.90 -4.67 1.82
CA LEU A 366 11.24 -4.56 2.40
C LEU A 366 11.23 -4.94 3.89
N VAL A 367 10.31 -4.37 4.66
CA VAL A 367 10.16 -4.67 6.09
C VAL A 367 9.79 -6.13 6.31
N GLY A 368 8.79 -6.66 5.60
CA GLY A 368 8.35 -8.05 5.71
C GLY A 368 9.45 -9.06 5.39
N GLY A 369 10.24 -8.81 4.34
CA GLY A 369 11.40 -9.64 4.00
C GLY A 369 12.52 -9.59 5.04
N TRP A 370 12.70 -8.46 5.73
CA TRP A 370 13.64 -8.36 6.84
C TRP A 370 13.13 -9.09 8.09
N LEU A 371 11.87 -8.88 8.47
CA LEU A 371 11.22 -9.56 9.59
C LEU A 371 11.25 -11.09 9.43
N ALA A 372 11.06 -11.59 8.21
CA ALA A 372 11.11 -13.02 7.92
C ALA A 372 12.52 -13.58 8.11
N ARG A 373 13.55 -12.84 7.69
CA ARG A 373 14.95 -13.24 7.89
C ARG A 373 15.31 -13.28 9.37
N GLU A 374 14.89 -12.27 10.12
CA GLU A 374 15.16 -12.20 11.55
C GLU A 374 14.45 -13.32 12.33
N ALA A 375 13.25 -13.71 11.90
CA ALA A 375 12.47 -14.76 12.54
C ALA A 375 13.03 -16.18 12.34
N MET A 376 13.99 -16.37 11.42
CA MET A 376 14.61 -17.68 11.18
C MET A 376 15.40 -18.15 12.42
N PRO A 377 15.36 -19.46 12.73
CA PRO A 377 16.13 -20.03 13.85
C PRO A 377 17.63 -19.74 13.74
N ASP A 378 18.20 -19.94 12.55
CA ASP A 378 19.64 -19.83 12.29
C ASP A 378 20.08 -18.42 11.85
N THR A 379 19.29 -17.39 12.20
CA THR A 379 19.61 -16.02 11.78
C THR A 379 20.87 -15.49 12.47
N ALA A 380 21.57 -14.57 11.81
CA ALA A 380 22.77 -13.96 12.38
C ALA A 380 22.46 -13.13 13.64
N GLU A 381 23.34 -13.19 14.64
CA GLU A 381 23.17 -12.40 15.87
C GLU A 381 23.14 -10.89 15.60
N SER A 382 23.76 -10.42 14.51
CA SER A 382 23.67 -9.03 14.07
C SER A 382 22.22 -8.61 13.73
N ASP A 383 21.45 -9.49 13.08
CA ASP A 383 20.05 -9.23 12.76
C ASP A 383 19.18 -9.26 14.02
N ARG A 384 19.40 -10.23 14.92
CA ARG A 384 18.72 -10.27 16.23
C ARG A 384 19.00 -9.02 17.05
N ARG A 385 20.27 -8.58 17.11
CA ARG A 385 20.65 -7.33 17.78
C ARG A 385 19.96 -6.13 17.14
N ALA A 386 19.92 -6.05 15.82
CA ALA A 386 19.26 -4.96 15.11
C ALA A 386 17.76 -4.91 15.42
N GLY A 387 17.08 -6.07 15.49
CA GLY A 387 15.68 -6.14 15.88
C GLY A 387 15.40 -5.78 17.33
N ARG A 388 16.31 -6.11 18.27
CA ARG A 388 16.21 -5.64 19.67
C ARG A 388 16.38 -4.11 19.77
N ILE A 389 17.25 -3.52 18.94
CA ILE A 389 17.40 -2.06 18.84
C ILE A 389 16.12 -1.43 18.31
N SER A 390 15.58 -1.91 17.18
CA SER A 390 14.31 -1.44 16.62
C SER A 390 13.16 -1.51 17.63
N ALA A 391 13.04 -2.63 18.35
CA ALA A 391 12.00 -2.78 19.38
C ALA A 391 12.20 -1.83 20.56
N THR A 392 13.45 -1.50 20.93
CA THR A 392 13.73 -0.51 21.98
C THR A 392 13.37 0.90 21.53
N VAL A 393 13.67 1.25 20.27
CA VAL A 393 13.22 2.51 19.68
C VAL A 393 11.70 2.59 19.64
N LEU A 394 11.04 1.50 19.22
CA LEU A 394 9.58 1.44 19.18
C LEU A 394 8.96 1.57 20.57
N LEU A 395 9.56 0.98 21.59
CA LEU A 395 9.12 1.14 22.98
C LEU A 395 9.24 2.61 23.43
N ALA A 396 10.35 3.28 23.13
CA ALA A 396 10.50 4.71 23.46
C ALA A 396 9.44 5.57 22.75
N VAL A 397 9.18 5.31 21.46
CA VAL A 397 8.12 5.98 20.70
C VAL A 397 6.74 5.65 21.25
N GLY A 398 6.48 4.40 21.61
CA GLY A 398 5.21 3.95 22.19
C GLY A 398 4.92 4.58 23.56
N ILE A 399 5.94 4.71 24.42
CA ILE A 399 5.85 5.43 25.70
C ILE A 399 5.55 6.91 25.45
N LEU A 400 6.26 7.56 24.53
CA LEU A 400 6.01 8.97 24.20
C LEU A 400 4.59 9.18 23.66
N ALA A 401 4.15 8.33 22.72
CA ALA A 401 2.80 8.39 22.16
C ALA A 401 1.73 8.18 23.25
N PHE A 402 1.96 7.27 24.19
CA PHE A 402 1.09 7.07 25.34
C PHE A 402 1.03 8.31 26.24
N VAL A 403 2.16 8.91 26.60
CA VAL A 403 2.20 10.12 27.43
C VAL A 403 1.47 11.27 26.74
N VAL A 404 1.73 11.49 25.45
CA VAL A 404 1.04 12.52 24.65
C VAL A 404 -0.47 12.22 24.58
N GLY A 405 -0.87 10.98 24.32
CA GLY A 405 -2.27 10.59 24.28
C GLY A 405 -2.99 10.78 25.61
N MET A 406 -2.35 10.43 26.73
CA MET A 406 -2.89 10.67 28.07
C MET A 406 -2.98 12.16 28.41
N TYR A 407 -2.02 12.97 27.96
CA TYR A 407 -2.09 14.42 28.09
C TYR A 407 -3.24 15.02 27.26
N LEU A 408 -3.41 14.59 26.00
CA LEU A 408 -4.54 15.02 25.17
C LEU A 408 -5.89 14.59 25.77
N LEU A 409 -5.95 13.42 26.41
CA LEU A 409 -7.12 12.96 27.16
C LEU A 409 -7.41 13.81 28.39
N SER A 410 -6.38 14.26 29.12
CA SER A 410 -6.58 15.07 30.32
C SER A 410 -7.10 16.47 30.00
N ILE A 411 -6.71 17.05 28.87
CA ILE A 411 -7.20 18.37 28.43
C ILE A 411 -8.52 18.29 27.64
N SER A 412 -8.86 17.14 27.06
CA SER A 412 -10.08 17.03 26.25
C SER A 412 -11.36 17.09 27.09
N HIS A 413 -12.39 17.77 26.58
CA HIS A 413 -13.66 17.96 27.28
C HIS A 413 -14.77 17.14 26.62
N LEU A 414 -15.68 16.56 27.42
CA LEU A 414 -16.87 15.90 26.87
C LEU A 414 -17.70 16.90 26.06
N LEU A 415 -18.18 16.45 24.90
CA LEU A 415 -19.08 17.26 24.08
C LEU A 415 -20.41 17.48 24.80
N SER A 416 -20.91 18.71 24.76
CA SER A 416 -22.27 19.02 25.18
C SER A 416 -23.28 18.29 24.30
N ARG A 417 -24.41 17.88 24.86
CA ARG A 417 -25.51 17.27 24.09
C ARG A 417 -25.92 18.22 22.96
N GLY A 418 -25.86 17.76 21.71
CA GLY A 418 -26.20 18.54 20.53
C GLY A 418 -25.04 19.28 19.85
N ALA A 419 -23.79 19.16 20.34
CA ALA A 419 -22.64 19.70 19.63
C ALA A 419 -22.35 18.89 18.35
N ASP A 420 -22.27 19.57 17.21
CA ASP A 420 -21.84 18.97 15.94
C ASP A 420 -20.32 19.03 15.82
N LEU A 421 -19.70 17.90 15.49
CA LEU A 421 -18.26 17.83 15.24
C LEU A 421 -17.86 18.67 14.02
N ALA A 422 -18.72 18.75 12.99
CA ALA A 422 -18.45 19.52 11.79
C ALA A 422 -18.23 21.01 12.13
N ASP A 423 -18.96 21.56 13.11
CA ASP A 423 -18.79 22.96 13.53
C ASP A 423 -17.51 23.19 14.34
N LEU A 424 -16.99 22.14 14.99
CA LEU A 424 -15.73 22.22 15.73
C LEU A 424 -14.50 22.15 14.82
N LEU A 425 -14.65 21.66 13.59
CA LEU A 425 -13.61 21.47 12.57
C LEU A 425 -13.61 22.57 11.48
N LYS A 426 -14.09 23.77 11.83
CA LYS A 426 -14.19 24.96 10.95
C LYS A 426 -13.33 26.15 11.42
N LYS A 427 -12.29 25.93 12.23
CA LYS A 427 -11.50 27.01 12.87
C LYS A 427 -10.40 27.61 11.99
N ASN A 428 -9.78 26.82 11.13
CA ASN A 428 -8.65 27.22 10.29
C ASN A 428 -8.97 27.07 8.79
N PRO A 429 -9.95 27.82 8.26
CA PRO A 429 -10.40 27.67 6.87
C PRO A 429 -9.30 27.88 5.83
N GLN A 430 -8.28 28.67 6.15
CA GLN A 430 -7.12 28.88 5.29
C GLN A 430 -6.28 27.61 5.06
N ASP A 431 -6.42 26.59 5.91
CA ASP A 431 -5.62 25.36 5.85
C ASP A 431 -6.40 24.18 5.22
N TYR A 432 -7.67 24.36 4.84
CA TYR A 432 -8.51 23.27 4.27
C TYR A 432 -8.24 22.97 2.81
N ASP A 433 -7.38 23.77 2.19
CA ASP A 433 -6.80 23.44 0.89
C ASP A 433 -5.77 22.30 0.99
N LEU A 434 -5.54 21.73 2.18
CA LEU A 434 -4.82 20.47 2.39
C LEU A 434 -5.78 19.34 2.75
N SER A 435 -5.55 18.12 2.25
CA SER A 435 -6.45 16.98 2.48
C SER A 435 -6.60 16.62 3.97
N LEU A 436 -5.60 16.90 4.80
CA LEU A 436 -5.64 16.70 6.25
C LEU A 436 -5.67 18.03 7.03
N GLY A 437 -6.03 19.15 6.40
CA GLY A 437 -6.07 20.48 7.02
C GLY A 437 -6.91 20.55 8.30
N HIS A 438 -8.05 19.85 8.33
CA HIS A 438 -8.93 19.78 9.50
C HIS A 438 -8.29 19.15 10.76
N VAL A 439 -7.15 18.46 10.63
CA VAL A 439 -6.38 17.96 11.80
C VAL A 439 -5.92 19.11 12.69
N LEU A 440 -5.67 20.30 12.11
CA LEU A 440 -5.28 21.50 12.85
C LEU A 440 -6.41 22.05 13.74
N ASP A 441 -7.65 21.57 13.54
CA ASP A 441 -8.82 21.95 14.33
C ASP A 441 -9.15 20.98 15.46
N LEU A 442 -8.30 19.99 15.72
CA LEU A 442 -8.40 19.05 16.84
C LEU A 442 -8.10 19.73 18.18
N THR A 443 -8.88 20.76 18.50
CA THR A 443 -8.88 21.46 19.78
C THR A 443 -9.35 20.53 20.90
N PRO A 444 -9.09 20.85 22.19
CA PRO A 444 -9.49 19.99 23.30
C PRO A 444 -11.00 19.66 23.34
N ARG A 445 -11.86 20.54 22.80
CA ARG A 445 -13.29 20.25 22.63
C ARG A 445 -13.56 19.25 21.51
N ALA A 446 -12.92 19.38 20.34
CA ALA A 446 -13.07 18.44 19.22
C ALA A 446 -12.54 17.04 19.60
N LEU A 447 -11.40 16.99 20.31
CA LEU A 447 -10.84 15.75 20.87
C LEU A 447 -11.81 15.06 21.86
N GLY A 448 -12.76 15.79 22.42
CA GLY A 448 -13.86 15.26 23.20
C GLY A 448 -14.64 14.14 22.51
N ALA A 449 -14.83 14.25 21.19
CA ALA A 449 -15.48 13.23 20.36
C ALA A 449 -14.68 11.92 20.27
N PHE A 450 -13.37 12.00 20.46
CA PHE A 450 -12.42 10.93 20.16
C PHE A 450 -11.73 10.36 21.41
N ARG A 451 -12.24 10.64 22.61
CA ARG A 451 -11.63 10.18 23.87
C ARG A 451 -11.44 8.65 23.92
N ALA A 452 -12.46 7.88 23.58
CA ALA A 452 -12.36 6.41 23.60
C ALA A 452 -11.36 5.87 22.55
N PRO A 453 -11.44 6.27 21.26
CA PRO A 453 -10.41 5.93 20.28
C PRO A 453 -8.99 6.34 20.70
N LEU A 454 -8.83 7.54 21.26
CA LEU A 454 -7.53 8.06 21.70
C LEU A 454 -6.95 7.23 22.86
N LEU A 455 -7.76 6.86 23.85
CA LEU A 455 -7.36 5.97 24.94
C LEU A 455 -6.98 4.58 24.41
N GLY A 456 -7.82 4.02 23.54
CA GLY A 456 -7.58 2.72 22.91
C GLY A 456 -6.25 2.70 22.14
N ALA A 457 -6.03 3.67 21.25
CA ALA A 457 -4.81 3.78 20.47
C ALA A 457 -3.56 3.99 21.35
N SER A 458 -3.67 4.81 22.40
CA SER A 458 -2.57 5.06 23.33
C SER A 458 -2.17 3.79 24.10
N LEU A 459 -3.15 3.06 24.62
CA LEU A 459 -2.92 1.80 25.34
C LEU A 459 -2.38 0.71 24.41
N ALA A 460 -2.95 0.59 23.20
CA ALA A 460 -2.49 -0.36 22.20
C ALA A 460 -1.01 -0.11 21.87
N LEU A 461 -0.64 1.12 21.49
CA LEU A 461 0.75 1.47 21.18
C LEU A 461 1.73 1.15 22.31
N LEU A 462 1.36 1.43 23.57
CA LEU A 462 2.19 1.09 24.71
C LEU A 462 2.31 -0.43 24.89
N LEU A 463 1.18 -1.15 24.95
CA LEU A 463 1.17 -2.59 25.22
C LEU A 463 1.84 -3.39 24.09
N GLY A 464 1.53 -3.06 22.84
CA GLY A 464 2.12 -3.70 21.66
C GLY A 464 3.64 -3.49 21.59
N SER A 465 4.12 -2.27 21.86
CA SER A 465 5.56 -1.98 21.88
C SER A 465 6.28 -2.66 23.05
N VAL A 466 5.67 -2.72 24.24
CA VAL A 466 6.19 -3.46 25.41
C VAL A 466 6.28 -4.96 25.11
N LEU A 467 5.21 -5.56 24.60
CA LEU A 467 5.18 -6.99 24.28
C LEU A 467 6.20 -7.34 23.19
N ASN A 468 6.28 -6.54 22.13
CA ASN A 468 7.27 -6.71 21.07
C ASN A 468 8.70 -6.68 21.61
N TRP A 469 9.00 -5.72 22.47
CA TRP A 469 10.31 -5.57 23.11
C TRP A 469 10.65 -6.75 24.03
N GLN A 470 9.71 -7.19 24.88
CA GLN A 470 9.91 -8.33 25.77
C GLN A 470 10.16 -9.63 24.99
N LEU A 471 9.35 -9.91 23.97
CA LEU A 471 9.44 -11.13 23.15
C LEU A 471 10.75 -11.16 22.36
N ARG A 472 11.18 -10.03 21.79
CA ARG A 472 12.48 -9.94 21.08
C ARG A 472 13.68 -10.10 22.02
N ARG A 473 13.59 -9.63 23.27
CA ARG A 473 14.62 -9.89 24.30
C ARG A 473 14.69 -11.37 24.70
N LYS A 474 13.56 -12.09 24.66
CA LYS A 474 13.49 -13.55 24.87
C LYS A 474 13.90 -14.37 23.64
N GLY A 475 14.35 -13.74 22.55
CA GLY A 475 14.72 -14.45 21.33
C GLY A 475 13.53 -14.94 20.49
N GLN A 476 12.33 -14.39 20.69
CA GLN A 476 11.07 -14.78 20.03
C GLN A 476 10.54 -13.66 19.09
N PRO A 477 11.28 -13.26 18.03
CA PRO A 477 10.89 -12.16 17.14
C PRO A 477 9.59 -12.44 16.37
N ALA A 478 9.31 -13.70 16.01
CA ALA A 478 8.05 -14.05 15.33
C ALA A 478 6.82 -13.72 16.18
N GLN A 479 6.86 -14.03 17.48
CA GLN A 479 5.80 -13.67 18.43
C GLN A 479 5.77 -12.14 18.62
N GLY A 480 6.93 -11.49 18.65
CA GLY A 480 7.00 -10.03 18.66
C GLY A 480 6.31 -9.37 17.46
N ASN A 481 6.42 -9.97 16.26
CA ASN A 481 5.73 -9.49 15.06
C ASN A 481 4.21 -9.65 15.20
N ILE A 482 3.76 -10.79 15.74
CA ILE A 482 2.33 -11.01 16.01
C ILE A 482 1.80 -9.97 17.01
N ALA A 483 2.56 -9.66 18.07
CA ALA A 483 2.17 -8.65 19.05
C ALA A 483 1.99 -7.25 18.42
N LEU A 484 2.82 -6.88 17.44
CA LEU A 484 2.66 -5.61 16.71
C LEU A 484 1.55 -5.62 15.68
N ALA A 485 1.22 -6.77 15.09
CA ALA A 485 0.10 -6.88 14.16
C ALA A 485 -1.26 -6.84 14.89
N LEU A 486 -1.29 -7.26 16.16
CA LEU A 486 -2.48 -7.20 17.02
C LEU A 486 -2.68 -5.85 17.72
N MET A 487 -1.61 -5.06 17.81
CA MET A 487 -1.60 -3.68 18.31
C MET A 487 -2.39 -2.77 17.37
#